data_AF-A0AAE0N0Q7-F1
#
_entry.id   AF-A0AAE0N0Q7-F1
#
_cell.length_a   1.000
_cell.length_b   1.000
_cell.length_c   1.000
_cell.angle_alpha   90.00
_cell.angle_beta   90.00
_cell.angle_gamma   90.00
#
_symmetry.space_group_name_H-M   'P 1'
#
loop_
_entity.id
_entity.type
_entity.pdbx_description
1 polymer ?
#
loop_
_entity_poly.entity_id
_entity_poly.type
_entity_poly.pdbx_seq_one_letter_code
_entity_poly.pdbx_strand_id
1 'polypeptide(L)'
;MAGNIHEAVIRRFESLAIEQLIDIRRGNDQVAADFARDIHAVGSPKIERDGGSHCPDGSFAHDNAAELGVILEVSYSQKRQDLQFLTDDYILGSNGLTQVIIGIDLAYQGKEARVIMWRPNKTKENRETTTLTTMKTVEETFRDTHGNLVNGKKKLRIWLKDFGNKLNCPGIQKANKVITISFAQLYELV
;
A
#
# COMPACT_ATOMS: atom_id res chain seq x y z
N MET A 1 -9.87 16.74 -16.65
CA MET A 1 -9.90 15.33 -17.09
C MET A 1 -9.02 14.42 -16.21
N ALA A 2 -7.80 14.85 -15.82
CA ALA A 2 -6.89 14.10 -14.95
C ALA A 2 -7.45 13.69 -13.56
N GLY A 3 -8.25 14.54 -12.91
CA GLY A 3 -8.81 14.23 -11.58
C GLY A 3 -9.82 13.08 -11.55
N ASN A 4 -10.46 12.76 -12.68
CA ASN A 4 -11.50 11.71 -12.71
C ASN A 4 -10.89 10.30 -12.74
N ILE A 5 -9.75 10.12 -13.42
CA ILE A 5 -9.03 8.83 -13.46
C ILE A 5 -8.33 8.57 -12.12
N HIS A 6 -7.67 9.58 -11.55
CA HIS A 6 -6.97 9.48 -10.27
C HIS A 6 -7.91 8.99 -9.15
N GLU A 7 -9.06 9.64 -8.96
CA GLU A 7 -10.08 9.21 -7.99
C GLU A 7 -10.68 7.83 -8.29
N ALA A 8 -10.90 7.51 -9.57
CA ALA A 8 -11.44 6.20 -9.97
C ALA A 8 -10.47 5.06 -9.64
N VAL A 9 -9.16 5.27 -9.86
CA VAL A 9 -8.11 4.31 -9.49
C VAL A 9 -8.13 4.04 -8.00
N ILE A 10 -8.16 5.09 -7.17
CA ILE A 10 -8.19 4.99 -5.71
C ILE A 10 -9.39 4.15 -5.26
N ARG A 11 -10.60 4.58 -5.62
CA ARG A 11 -11.84 3.93 -5.19
C ARG A 11 -11.91 2.47 -5.61
N ARG A 12 -11.46 2.16 -6.83
CA ARG A 12 -11.53 0.79 -7.34
C ARG A 12 -10.44 -0.08 -6.72
N PHE A 13 -9.25 0.44 -6.47
CA PHE A 13 -8.21 -0.26 -5.71
C PHE A 13 -8.71 -0.60 -4.29
N GLU A 14 -9.28 0.37 -3.58
CA GLU A 14 -9.83 0.17 -2.24
C GLU A 14 -10.95 -0.86 -2.25
N SER A 15 -11.87 -0.78 -3.22
CA SER A 15 -12.96 -1.76 -3.38
C SER A 15 -12.42 -3.19 -3.53
N LEU A 16 -11.40 -3.40 -4.38
CA LEU A 16 -10.79 -4.73 -4.58
C LEU A 16 -10.11 -5.28 -3.32
N ALA A 17 -9.53 -4.39 -2.49
CA ALA A 17 -8.95 -4.78 -1.21
C ALA A 17 -10.05 -5.12 -0.18
N ILE A 18 -11.09 -4.29 -0.08
CA ILE A 18 -12.22 -4.47 0.84
C ILE A 18 -13.00 -5.74 0.52
N GLU A 19 -13.27 -6.03 -0.76
CA GLU A 19 -13.93 -7.27 -1.20
C GLU A 19 -13.19 -8.51 -0.65
N GLN A 20 -11.87 -8.54 -0.78
CA GLN A 20 -11.05 -9.64 -0.27
C GLN A 20 -10.97 -9.68 1.26
N LEU A 21 -10.96 -8.53 1.94
CA LEU A 21 -11.07 -8.47 3.40
C LEU A 21 -12.40 -9.07 3.88
N ILE A 22 -13.51 -8.77 3.20
CA ILE A 22 -14.84 -9.34 3.51
C ILE A 22 -14.81 -10.87 3.38
N ASP A 23 -14.19 -11.40 2.34
CA ASP A 23 -14.05 -12.85 2.15
C ASP A 23 -13.20 -13.49 3.27
N ILE A 24 -12.09 -12.83 3.66
CA ILE A 24 -11.25 -13.30 4.77
C ILE A 24 -12.03 -13.32 6.09
N ARG A 25 -12.81 -12.27 6.39
CA ARG A 25 -13.64 -12.17 7.61
C ARG A 25 -14.66 -13.29 7.76
N ARG A 26 -15.10 -13.86 6.63
CA ARG A 26 -16.10 -14.94 6.52
C ARG A 26 -15.47 -16.33 6.42
N GLY A 27 -14.14 -16.43 6.31
CA GLY A 27 -13.43 -17.68 6.16
C GLY A 27 -13.30 -18.49 7.45
N ASN A 28 -12.87 -19.74 7.32
CA ASN A 28 -12.71 -20.68 8.44
C ASN A 28 -11.40 -20.48 9.25
N ASP A 29 -10.49 -19.63 8.78
CA ASP A 29 -9.27 -19.29 9.51
C ASP A 29 -9.61 -18.21 10.53
N GLN A 30 -9.97 -18.62 11.75
CA GLN A 30 -10.49 -17.71 12.77
C GLN A 30 -9.48 -16.59 13.09
N VAL A 31 -8.18 -16.88 13.11
CA VAL A 31 -7.16 -15.87 13.41
C VAL A 31 -7.10 -14.80 12.33
N ALA A 32 -7.12 -15.20 11.06
CA ALA A 32 -7.14 -14.25 9.96
C ALA A 32 -8.49 -13.51 9.88
N ALA A 33 -9.59 -14.20 10.18
CA ALA A 33 -10.92 -13.62 10.17
C ALA A 33 -11.07 -12.55 11.25
N ASP A 34 -10.64 -12.83 12.49
CA ASP A 34 -10.64 -11.87 13.60
C ASP A 34 -9.79 -10.65 13.26
N PHE A 35 -8.54 -10.86 12.83
CA PHE A 35 -7.65 -9.77 12.44
C PHE A 35 -8.22 -8.92 11.30
N ALA A 36 -8.87 -9.54 10.30
CA ALA A 36 -9.46 -8.81 9.19
C ALA A 36 -10.69 -7.96 9.58
N ARG A 37 -11.41 -8.30 10.66
CA ARG A 37 -12.57 -7.53 11.14
C ARG A 37 -12.17 -6.17 11.70
N ASP A 38 -10.96 -6.10 12.25
CA ASP A 38 -10.41 -4.90 12.86
C ASP A 38 -9.65 -4.01 11.86
N ILE A 39 -9.65 -4.37 10.56
CA ILE A 39 -9.06 -3.57 9.49
C ILE A 39 -10.14 -2.72 8.82
N HIS A 40 -9.89 -1.42 8.67
CA HIS A 40 -10.79 -0.48 8.03
C HIS A 40 -10.08 0.36 6.98
N ALA A 41 -10.80 0.70 5.90
CA ALA A 41 -10.36 1.74 4.98
C ALA A 41 -10.63 3.11 5.63
N VAL A 42 -9.59 3.95 5.68
CA VAL A 42 -9.62 5.27 6.31
C VAL A 42 -9.71 6.38 5.25
N GLY A 43 -9.35 6.08 4.00
CA GLY A 43 -9.31 7.04 2.90
C GLY A 43 -8.10 7.96 3.03
N SER A 44 -8.33 9.28 3.11
CA SER A 44 -7.29 10.31 3.06
C SER A 44 -7.13 11.08 4.38
N PRO A 45 -6.78 10.42 5.51
CA PRO A 45 -6.63 11.10 6.80
C PRO A 45 -5.46 12.10 6.75
N LYS A 46 -5.62 13.25 7.39
CA LYS A 46 -4.52 14.20 7.57
C LYS A 46 -3.51 13.60 8.55
N ILE A 47 -2.29 13.40 8.09
CA ILE A 47 -1.15 12.96 8.91
C ILE A 47 -0.29 14.19 9.19
N GLU A 48 0.08 14.39 10.46
CA GLU A 48 1.00 15.45 10.89
C GLU A 48 2.35 14.84 11.27
N ARG A 49 3.42 15.41 10.71
CA ARG A 49 4.82 15.02 10.93
C ARG A 49 5.69 16.28 11.04
N ASP A 50 6.91 16.11 11.51
CA ASP A 50 7.88 17.20 11.66
C ASP A 50 8.18 17.89 10.32
N GLY A 51 8.07 17.15 9.19
CA GLY A 51 8.27 17.66 7.83
C GLY A 51 7.07 18.38 7.21
N GLY A 52 5.92 18.38 7.88
CA GLY A 52 4.68 18.97 7.38
C GLY A 52 3.48 18.05 7.55
N SER A 53 2.38 18.39 6.88
CA SER A 53 1.19 17.56 6.87
C SER A 53 0.89 17.04 5.47
N HIS A 54 0.56 15.76 5.40
CA HIS A 54 0.22 15.05 4.17
C HIS A 54 -1.08 14.27 4.37
N CYS A 55 -1.90 14.21 3.33
CA CYS A 55 -3.06 13.31 3.26
C CYS A 55 -2.75 12.27 2.19
N PRO A 56 -2.72 10.97 2.51
CA PRO A 56 -2.54 9.97 1.49
C PRO A 56 -3.76 9.90 0.58
N ASP A 57 -3.58 9.44 -0.65
CA ASP A 57 -4.69 9.25 -1.59
C ASP A 57 -5.67 8.17 -1.10
N GLY A 58 -5.17 7.08 -0.52
CA GLY A 58 -5.97 6.06 0.16
C GLY A 58 -5.20 5.36 1.26
N SER A 59 -5.90 4.79 2.24
CA SER A 59 -5.22 4.16 3.38
C SER A 59 -6.08 3.18 4.16
N PHE A 60 -5.39 2.28 4.87
CA PHE A 60 -5.99 1.30 5.74
C PHE A 60 -5.30 1.26 7.10
N ALA A 61 -6.11 1.14 8.15
CA ALA A 61 -5.66 1.00 9.53
C ALA A 61 -6.26 -0.24 10.16
N HIS A 62 -5.56 -0.76 11.17
CA HIS A 62 -6.11 -1.76 12.08
C HIS A 62 -6.45 -1.06 13.41
N ASP A 63 -7.53 -1.45 14.08
CA ASP A 63 -8.03 -0.78 15.32
C ASP A 63 -6.97 -0.70 16.43
N ASN A 64 -6.19 -1.77 16.59
CA ASN A 64 -5.09 -1.81 17.55
C ASN A 64 -3.80 -1.13 17.06
N ALA A 65 -3.67 -0.70 15.80
CA ALA A 65 -2.45 -0.09 15.29
C ALA A 65 -2.38 1.41 15.62
N ALA A 66 -1.19 1.90 15.98
CA ALA A 66 -0.97 3.33 16.25
C ALA A 66 -0.80 4.18 14.99
N GLU A 67 -0.62 3.54 13.83
CA GLU A 67 -0.31 4.17 12.54
C GLU A 67 -1.06 3.44 11.42
N LEU A 68 -1.18 4.08 10.26
CA LEU A 68 -1.75 3.47 9.05
C LEU A 68 -0.84 2.31 8.61
N GLY A 69 -1.39 1.11 8.42
CA GLY A 69 -0.59 -0.06 8.03
C GLY A 69 -0.24 -0.07 6.55
N VAL A 70 -1.22 0.25 5.70
CA VAL A 70 -1.10 0.27 4.23
C VAL A 70 -1.57 1.61 3.71
N ILE A 71 -0.76 2.23 2.85
CA ILE A 71 -1.06 3.50 2.19
C ILE A 71 -0.99 3.31 0.66
N LEU A 72 -1.90 3.98 -0.06
CA LEU A 72 -1.95 4.10 -1.50
C LEU A 72 -1.66 5.56 -1.89
N GLU A 73 -0.79 5.74 -2.87
CA GLU A 73 -0.50 7.00 -3.52
C GLU A 73 -0.64 6.83 -5.03
N VAL A 74 -1.32 7.75 -5.70
CA VAL A 74 -1.46 7.78 -7.15
C VAL A 74 -0.82 9.06 -7.66
N SER A 75 0.31 8.93 -8.34
CA SER A 75 1.05 10.07 -8.87
C SER A 75 1.04 10.07 -10.39
N TYR A 76 1.21 11.26 -10.97
CA TYR A 76 1.63 11.36 -12.36
C TYR A 76 3.16 11.31 -12.44
N SER A 77 3.71 10.68 -13.49
CA SER A 77 5.15 10.37 -13.62
C SER A 77 6.11 11.56 -13.51
N GLN A 78 5.63 12.79 -13.78
CA GLN A 78 6.38 14.02 -13.55
C GLN A 78 6.71 14.27 -12.07
N LYS A 79 5.92 13.69 -11.16
CA LYS A 79 6.00 13.78 -9.70
C LYS A 79 6.47 12.48 -9.06
N ARG A 80 7.09 11.59 -9.83
CA ARG A 80 7.55 10.30 -9.31
C ARG A 80 8.57 10.43 -8.17
N GLN A 81 9.40 11.49 -8.19
CA GLN A 81 10.31 11.77 -7.09
C GLN A 81 9.54 12.05 -5.79
N ASP A 82 8.37 12.71 -5.90
CA ASP A 82 7.48 12.98 -4.76
C ASP A 82 6.99 11.67 -4.12
N LEU A 83 6.78 10.59 -4.88
CA LEU A 83 6.42 9.27 -4.31
C LEU A 83 7.50 8.71 -3.39
N GLN A 84 8.78 8.87 -3.72
CA GLN A 84 9.87 8.40 -2.86
C GLN A 84 9.95 9.25 -1.59
N PHE A 85 9.82 10.58 -1.70
CA PHE A 85 9.80 11.47 -0.55
C PHE A 85 8.61 11.17 0.39
N LEU A 86 7.41 11.00 -0.16
CA LEU A 86 6.22 10.62 0.62
C LEU A 86 6.40 9.25 1.28
N THR A 87 6.98 8.29 0.57
CA THR A 87 7.28 6.96 1.13
C THR A 87 8.23 7.06 2.32
N ASP A 88 9.29 7.85 2.20
CA ASP A 88 10.25 8.06 3.29
C ASP A 88 9.59 8.75 4.47
N ASP A 89 8.76 9.78 4.25
CA ASP A 89 8.00 10.44 5.32
C ASP A 89 7.05 9.46 6.04
N TYR A 90 6.27 8.67 5.30
CA TYR A 90 5.34 7.72 5.92
C TYR A 90 6.03 6.57 6.65
N ILE A 91 7.04 5.93 6.05
CA ILE A 91 7.69 4.77 6.65
C ILE A 91 8.67 5.20 7.75
N LEU A 92 9.52 6.21 7.52
CA LEU A 92 10.50 6.64 8.53
C LEU A 92 9.83 7.47 9.62
N GLY A 93 8.90 8.36 9.26
CA GLY A 93 8.14 9.18 10.21
C GLY A 93 7.21 8.37 11.12
N SER A 94 6.78 7.18 10.69
CA SER A 94 6.08 6.21 11.56
C SER A 94 7.02 5.24 12.30
N ASN A 95 8.34 5.42 12.22
CA ASN A 95 9.33 4.47 12.75
C ASN A 95 9.12 3.01 12.26
N GLY A 96 8.66 2.88 11.01
CA GLY A 96 8.39 1.62 10.35
C GLY A 96 7.16 0.90 10.86
N LEU A 97 6.20 1.64 11.45
CA LEU A 97 4.88 1.11 11.82
C LEU A 97 3.94 1.08 10.60
N THR A 98 4.10 1.98 9.64
CA THR A 98 3.55 1.83 8.29
C THR A 98 4.31 0.72 7.56
N GLN A 99 3.64 -0.38 7.23
CA GLN A 99 4.29 -1.58 6.69
C GLN A 99 4.40 -1.60 5.17
N VAL A 100 3.48 -0.94 4.47
CA VAL A 100 3.41 -0.95 3.01
C VAL A 100 2.96 0.40 2.47
N ILE A 101 3.72 0.94 1.51
CA ILE A 101 3.27 2.02 0.61
C ILE A 101 3.12 1.43 -0.80
N ILE A 102 2.01 1.73 -1.46
CA ILE A 102 1.72 1.33 -2.83
C ILE A 102 1.61 2.58 -3.67
N GLY A 103 2.53 2.76 -4.62
CA GLY A 103 2.49 3.83 -5.60
C GLY A 103 1.93 3.33 -6.92
N ILE A 104 0.91 4.00 -7.43
CA ILE A 104 0.49 3.89 -8.82
C ILE A 104 1.05 5.10 -9.57
N ASP A 105 1.96 4.85 -10.50
CA ASP A 105 2.62 5.86 -11.31
C ASP A 105 1.98 5.89 -12.70
N LEU A 106 1.26 6.97 -13.00
CA LEU A 106 0.53 7.18 -14.26
C LEU A 106 1.29 8.16 -15.16
N ALA A 107 1.48 7.85 -16.43
CA ALA A 107 2.08 8.80 -17.35
C ALA A 107 1.21 10.07 -17.53
N TYR A 108 1.78 11.26 -17.34
CA TYR A 108 1.05 12.54 -17.49
C TYR A 108 0.56 12.81 -18.93
N GLN A 109 1.31 12.35 -19.94
CA GLN A 109 1.01 12.52 -21.37
C GLN A 109 1.23 11.23 -22.16
N GLY A 110 0.95 10.08 -21.54
CA GLY A 110 1.12 8.78 -22.16
C GLY A 110 0.09 7.79 -21.65
N LYS A 111 0.31 6.52 -21.98
CA LYS A 111 -0.54 5.44 -21.50
C LYS A 111 0.17 4.53 -20.51
N GLU A 112 1.48 4.71 -20.31
CA GLU A 112 2.24 3.85 -19.41
C GLU A 112 1.75 3.99 -17.96
N ALA A 113 1.62 2.86 -17.29
CA ALA A 113 1.29 2.81 -15.87
C ALA A 113 2.10 1.73 -15.15
N ARG A 114 2.60 2.08 -13.97
CA ARG A 114 3.43 1.22 -13.13
C ARG A 114 2.88 1.12 -11.72
N VAL A 115 3.17 0.00 -11.08
CA VAL A 115 2.95 -0.20 -9.65
C VAL A 115 4.30 -0.34 -8.97
N ILE A 116 4.44 0.36 -7.85
CA ILE A 116 5.63 0.35 -7.01
C ILE A 116 5.18 0.04 -5.58
N MET A 117 5.91 -0.84 -4.89
CA MET A 117 5.62 -1.18 -3.49
C MET A 117 6.87 -0.98 -2.65
N TRP A 118 6.75 -0.21 -1.58
CA TRP A 118 7.80 -0.02 -0.59
C TRP A 118 7.45 -0.66 0.74
N ARG A 119 8.48 -1.09 1.46
CA ARG A 119 8.39 -1.68 2.80
C ARG A 119 9.50 -1.13 3.71
N PRO A 120 9.29 -1.09 5.04
CA PRO A 120 10.36 -0.81 5.98
C PRO A 120 11.41 -1.91 5.91
N ASN A 121 12.67 -1.49 5.83
CA ASN A 121 13.82 -2.36 5.90
C ASN A 121 14.63 -2.00 7.16
N LYS A 122 14.71 -2.92 8.11
CA LYS A 122 15.47 -2.76 9.35
C LYS A 122 16.76 -3.54 9.24
N THR A 123 17.89 -2.84 9.11
CA THR A 123 19.22 -3.44 9.02
C THR A 123 19.91 -3.31 10.37
N LYS A 124 20.33 -4.45 10.94
CA LYS A 124 21.12 -4.47 12.16
C LYS A 124 22.58 -4.22 11.80
N GLU A 125 23.13 -3.10 12.24
CA GLU A 125 24.52 -2.74 11.98
C GLU A 125 25.45 -3.35 13.05
N ASN A 126 25.01 -3.33 14.30
CA ASN A 126 25.70 -3.95 15.43
C ASN A 126 24.68 -4.37 16.52
N ARG A 127 25.11 -4.70 17.74
CA ARG A 127 24.20 -5.14 18.81
C ARG A 127 23.20 -4.08 19.27
N GLU A 128 23.54 -2.80 19.12
CA GLU A 128 22.83 -1.64 19.70
C GLU A 128 22.19 -0.75 18.62
N THR A 129 22.74 -0.75 17.41
CA THR A 129 22.29 0.11 16.30
C THR A 129 21.50 -0.69 15.27
N THR A 130 20.26 -0.24 15.03
CA THR A 130 19.43 -0.69 13.91
C THR A 130 19.04 0.51 13.08
N THR A 131 19.33 0.45 11.79
CA THR A 131 18.97 1.49 10.83
C THR A 131 17.68 1.11 10.13
N LEU A 132 16.74 2.03 10.09
CA LEU A 132 15.49 1.90 9.34
C LEU A 132 15.62 2.66 8.02
N THR A 133 15.40 1.96 6.92
CA THR A 133 15.32 2.55 5.58
C THR A 133 14.04 2.10 4.88
N THR A 134 13.72 2.74 3.76
CA THR A 134 12.69 2.25 2.85
C THR A 134 13.32 1.35 1.79
N MET A 135 12.58 0.32 1.35
CA MET A 135 13.03 -0.61 0.32
C MET A 135 11.92 -0.86 -0.70
N LYS A 136 12.21 -0.63 -1.98
CA LYS A 136 11.33 -1.05 -3.08
C LYS A 136 11.36 -2.56 -3.21
N THR A 137 10.19 -3.19 -3.04
CA THR A 137 10.00 -4.64 -3.15
C THR A 137 9.24 -5.05 -4.41
N VAL A 138 8.55 -4.10 -5.05
CA VAL A 138 7.94 -4.24 -6.38
C VAL A 138 8.19 -2.94 -7.13
N GLU A 139 8.58 -3.03 -8.40
CA GLU A 139 8.59 -1.92 -9.35
C GLU A 139 8.34 -2.51 -10.74
N GLU A 140 7.10 -2.47 -11.20
CA GLU A 140 6.68 -3.21 -12.38
C GLU A 140 5.68 -2.44 -13.23
N THR A 141 5.76 -2.64 -14.54
CA THR A 141 4.82 -2.05 -15.50
C THR A 141 3.64 -2.99 -15.69
N PHE A 142 2.41 -2.44 -15.67
CA PHE A 142 1.19 -3.18 -16.00
C PHE A 142 0.49 -2.64 -17.25
N ARG A 143 0.82 -1.41 -17.67
CA ARG A 143 0.40 -0.82 -18.95
C ARG A 143 1.60 -0.22 -19.67
N ASP A 144 1.87 -0.65 -20.91
CA ASP A 144 3.02 -0.16 -21.67
C ASP A 144 2.77 1.23 -22.28
N THR A 145 3.78 1.78 -22.97
CA THR A 145 3.71 3.10 -23.61
C THR A 145 2.68 3.19 -24.74
N HIS A 146 2.27 2.08 -25.35
CA HIS A 146 1.22 2.00 -26.35
C HIS A 146 -0.17 1.83 -25.74
N GLY A 147 -0.23 1.58 -24.44
CA GLY A 147 -1.43 1.38 -23.65
C GLY A 147 -1.91 -0.06 -23.60
N ASN A 148 -1.07 -1.04 -23.91
CA ASN A 148 -1.41 -2.46 -23.83
C ASN A 148 -1.17 -3.00 -22.43
N LEU A 149 -1.98 -3.96 -22.02
CA LEU A 149 -1.75 -4.76 -20.82
C LEU A 149 -0.44 -5.54 -20.95
N VAL A 150 0.45 -5.37 -19.99
CA VAL A 150 1.67 -6.18 -19.83
C VAL A 150 1.66 -6.83 -18.45
N ASN A 151 2.33 -7.98 -18.32
CA ASN A 151 2.44 -8.68 -17.04
C ASN A 151 1.10 -9.06 -16.37
N GLY A 152 -0.02 -9.17 -17.12
CA GLY A 152 -1.36 -9.33 -16.53
C GLY A 152 -1.58 -10.53 -15.60
N LYS A 153 -0.72 -11.56 -15.71
CA LYS A 153 -0.72 -12.73 -14.79
C LYS A 153 -0.03 -12.46 -13.44
N LYS A 154 0.80 -11.42 -13.35
CA LYS A 154 1.44 -11.00 -12.08
C LYS A 154 0.38 -10.44 -11.14
N LYS A 155 0.68 -10.52 -9.83
CA LYS A 155 -0.20 -10.06 -8.76
C LYS A 155 0.60 -9.25 -7.76
N LEU A 156 0.09 -8.07 -7.42
CA LEU A 156 0.48 -7.36 -6.21
C LEU A 156 -0.01 -8.16 -5.00
N ARG A 157 0.84 -8.35 -3.99
CA ARG A 157 0.53 -9.16 -2.81
C ARG A 157 0.68 -8.30 -1.56
N ILE A 158 -0.43 -8.11 -0.84
CA ILE A 158 -0.48 -7.38 0.42
C ILE A 158 -0.86 -8.41 1.49
N TRP A 159 0.04 -8.69 2.41
CA TRP A 159 -0.22 -9.66 3.48
C TRP A 159 -1.16 -9.04 4.50
N LEU A 160 -2.00 -9.85 5.12
CA LEU A 160 -2.92 -9.34 6.14
C LEU A 160 -2.16 -8.69 7.31
N LYS A 161 -0.99 -9.24 7.66
CA LYS A 161 -0.07 -8.65 8.64
C LYS A 161 0.52 -7.27 8.26
N ASP A 162 0.33 -6.79 7.03
CA ASP A 162 0.79 -5.47 6.62
C ASP A 162 -0.15 -4.36 7.11
N PHE A 163 -1.40 -4.69 7.47
CA PHE A 163 -2.40 -3.71 7.93
C PHE A 163 -2.22 -3.30 9.40
N GLY A 164 -1.31 -3.95 10.11
CA GLY A 164 -0.91 -3.61 11.46
C GLY A 164 0.57 -3.91 11.66
N ASN A 165 1.02 -3.87 12.91
CA ASN A 165 2.42 -4.14 13.22
C ASN A 165 2.52 -5.04 14.47
N LYS A 166 3.65 -5.73 14.65
CA LYS A 166 3.82 -6.68 15.76
C LYS A 166 3.87 -6.02 17.14
N LEU A 167 4.21 -4.74 17.22
CA LEU A 167 4.28 -4.01 18.49
C LEU A 167 2.87 -3.80 19.06
N ASN A 168 1.92 -3.45 18.19
CA ASN A 168 0.57 -3.08 18.63
C ASN A 168 -0.49 -4.17 18.36
N CYS A 169 -0.22 -5.15 17.49
CA CYS A 169 -1.17 -6.19 17.13
C CYS A 169 -0.63 -7.59 17.51
N PRO A 170 -0.86 -8.06 18.75
CA PRO A 170 -0.47 -9.40 19.18
C PRO A 170 -1.07 -10.48 18.27
N GLY A 171 -0.30 -11.52 17.95
CA GLY A 171 -0.78 -12.64 17.13
C GLY A 171 -0.83 -12.39 15.62
N ILE A 172 -0.53 -11.17 15.15
CA ILE A 172 -0.48 -10.80 13.71
C ILE A 172 0.35 -11.76 12.84
N GLN A 173 1.36 -12.39 13.44
CA GLN A 173 2.25 -13.36 12.80
C GLN A 173 1.56 -14.65 12.36
N LYS A 174 0.40 -14.95 12.94
CA LYS A 174 -0.42 -16.12 12.61
C LYS A 174 -1.43 -15.80 11.50
N ALA A 175 -1.68 -14.52 11.20
CA ALA A 175 -2.60 -14.05 10.17
C ALA A 175 -1.97 -14.16 8.76
N ASN A 176 -1.81 -15.39 8.27
CA ASN A 176 -1.05 -15.70 7.04
C ASN A 176 -1.86 -15.59 5.74
N LYS A 177 -2.96 -14.82 5.72
CA LYS A 177 -3.72 -14.54 4.51
C LYS A 177 -3.11 -13.39 3.72
N VAL A 178 -3.44 -13.33 2.44
CA VAL A 178 -2.91 -12.35 1.49
C VAL A 178 -4.05 -11.83 0.62
N ILE A 179 -4.09 -10.51 0.46
CA ILE A 179 -4.89 -9.81 -0.54
C ILE A 179 -4.05 -9.75 -1.81
N THR A 180 -4.67 -10.05 -2.94
CA THR A 180 -4.00 -10.02 -4.23
C THR A 180 -4.76 -9.15 -5.23
N ILE A 181 -4.04 -8.24 -5.89
CA ILE A 181 -4.58 -7.45 -6.99
C ILE A 181 -3.75 -7.80 -8.22
N SER A 182 -4.40 -8.42 -9.21
CA SER A 182 -3.73 -8.77 -10.46
C SER A 182 -3.39 -7.52 -11.27
N PHE A 183 -2.37 -7.61 -12.11
CA PHE A 183 -2.00 -6.49 -12.97
C PHE A 183 -3.04 -6.26 -14.07
N ALA A 184 -3.81 -7.30 -14.44
CA ALA A 184 -5.01 -7.11 -15.24
C ALA A 184 -6.04 -6.24 -14.51
N GLN A 185 -6.31 -6.49 -13.23
CA GLN A 185 -7.21 -5.63 -12.45
C GLN A 185 -6.68 -4.19 -12.32
N LEU A 186 -5.37 -4.00 -12.15
CA LEU A 186 -4.76 -2.66 -12.14
C LEU A 186 -4.89 -1.94 -13.49
N TYR A 187 -4.75 -2.67 -14.59
CA TYR A 187 -4.91 -2.14 -15.95
C TYR A 187 -6.33 -1.64 -16.21
N GLU A 188 -7.36 -2.35 -15.72
CA GLU A 188 -8.75 -1.90 -15.84
C GLU A 188 -9.06 -0.64 -15.03
N LEU A 189 -8.12 -0.13 -14.21
CA LEU A 189 -8.29 1.10 -13.44
C LEU A 189 -7.93 2.36 -14.23
N VAL A 190 -7.18 2.26 -15.35
CA VAL A 190 -6.45 3.37 -15.98
C VAL A 190 -6.67 3.52 -17.49
#